data_AF-L9X7R1-F1
#
_entry.id   AF-L9X7R1-F1
#
_cell.length_a   1.000
_cell.length_b   1.000
_cell.length_c   1.000
_cell.angle_alpha   90.00
_cell.angle_beta   90.00
_cell.angle_gamma   90.00
#
_symmetry.space_group_name_H-M   'P 1'
#
loop_
_entity.id
_entity.type
_entity.pdbx_description
1 polymer ?
#
loop_
_entity_poly.entity_id
_entity_poly.type
_entity_poly.pdbx_seq_one_letter_code
_entity_poly.pdbx_strand_id
1 'polypeptide(L)'
;MVDDRQAGCDGCGRTVPLEELTAVTMPDGEQVACCPRCEPHAREAARKCSSLDQRRAPCDGCTGTYLEAELEDLVLEDGTVLSCCPSCAAAAPGGDETDDGPTTDAGDGESASEDEADDGDRQLCSQCNEWVTAELFRVTTIDDRSERLCPTCKERAEDDGIVKDVEMRKTKARDVLDVEADATAEEIRRAFHAQVKRAHPDQQSGSRSAFKLVQEAYERLQDDDDADA
;
A
#
# COMPACT_ATOMS: atom_id res chain seq x y z
N MET A 1 -16.15 -62.27 -2.49
CA MET A 1 -16.12 -61.13 -1.55
C MET A 1 -15.61 -59.98 -2.37
N VAL A 2 -16.48 -59.03 -2.71
CA VAL A 2 -16.09 -57.85 -3.51
C VAL A 2 -15.49 -56.88 -2.51
N ASP A 3 -14.20 -56.63 -2.62
CA ASP A 3 -13.43 -55.74 -1.74
C ASP A 3 -13.83 -54.30 -2.12
N ASP A 4 -14.95 -53.83 -1.56
CA ASP A 4 -15.52 -52.51 -1.80
C ASP A 4 -14.82 -51.49 -0.88
N ARG A 5 -13.51 -51.28 -1.09
CA ARG A 5 -12.74 -50.24 -0.40
C ARG A 5 -12.88 -48.95 -1.16
N GLN A 6 -14.01 -48.29 -0.95
CA GLN A 6 -14.25 -46.95 -1.45
C GLN A 6 -14.08 -45.94 -0.30
N ALA A 7 -13.46 -44.80 -0.60
CA ALA A 7 -13.26 -43.72 0.36
C ALA A 7 -13.55 -42.36 -0.28
N GLY A 8 -13.88 -41.37 0.56
CA GLY A 8 -14.16 -40.01 0.10
C GLY A 8 -12.89 -39.28 -0.28
N CYS A 9 -12.95 -38.52 -1.37
CA CYS A 9 -11.92 -37.54 -1.71
C CYS A 9 -12.11 -36.27 -0.88
N ASP A 10 -11.10 -35.85 -0.13
CA ASP A 10 -11.17 -34.66 0.75
C ASP A 10 -11.35 -33.35 -0.03
N GLY A 11 -10.90 -33.30 -1.29
CA GLY A 11 -11.00 -32.09 -2.13
C GLY A 11 -12.38 -31.87 -2.77
N CYS A 12 -13.15 -32.93 -3.03
CA CYS A 12 -14.44 -32.79 -3.74
C CYS A 12 -15.61 -33.60 -3.15
N GLY A 13 -15.38 -34.31 -2.05
CA GLY A 13 -16.38 -35.12 -1.33
C GLY A 13 -16.89 -36.35 -2.06
N ARG A 14 -16.38 -36.66 -3.27
CA ARG A 14 -16.83 -37.82 -4.05
C ARG A 14 -16.18 -39.10 -3.55
N THR A 15 -16.99 -40.14 -3.45
CA THR A 15 -16.54 -41.51 -3.17
C THR A 15 -15.83 -42.07 -4.39
N VAL A 16 -14.59 -42.51 -4.20
CA VAL A 16 -13.75 -43.13 -5.24
C VAL A 16 -13.06 -44.38 -4.68
N PRO A 17 -12.57 -45.30 -5.54
CA PRO A 17 -11.81 -46.46 -5.08
C PRO A 17 -10.56 -46.02 -4.31
N LEU A 18 -10.26 -46.71 -3.21
CA LEU A 18 -9.15 -46.34 -2.32
C LEU A 18 -7.79 -46.44 -3.02
N GLU A 19 -7.67 -47.28 -4.05
CA GLU A 19 -6.47 -47.38 -4.91
C GLU A 19 -6.26 -46.19 -5.85
N GLU A 20 -7.30 -45.40 -6.12
CA GLU A 20 -7.23 -44.18 -6.95
C GLU A 20 -7.00 -42.91 -6.12
N LEU A 21 -6.98 -43.03 -4.78
CA LEU A 21 -6.69 -41.91 -3.90
C LEU A 21 -5.18 -41.73 -3.74
N THR A 22 -4.71 -40.54 -4.04
CA THR A 22 -3.35 -40.10 -3.77
C THR A 22 -3.34 -39.32 -2.47
N ALA A 23 -2.51 -39.75 -1.51
CA ALA A 23 -2.23 -38.97 -0.30
C ALA A 23 -1.31 -37.78 -0.64
N VAL A 24 -1.71 -36.59 -0.22
CA VAL A 24 -0.93 -35.35 -0.33
C VAL A 24 -0.68 -34.82 1.06
N THR A 25 0.59 -34.52 1.37
CA THR A 25 0.97 -33.88 2.64
C THR A 25 0.84 -32.37 2.52
N MET A 26 0.06 -31.78 3.42
CA MET A 26 -0.15 -30.35 3.54
C MET A 26 0.97 -29.70 4.39
N PRO A 27 1.18 -28.37 4.31
CA PRO A 27 2.28 -27.68 5.00
C PRO A 27 2.22 -27.76 6.54
N ASP A 28 1.02 -27.87 7.08
CA ASP A 28 0.69 -28.10 8.49
C ASP A 28 0.95 -29.55 8.96
N GLY A 29 1.41 -30.43 8.05
CA GLY A 29 1.71 -31.83 8.32
C GLY A 29 0.52 -32.77 8.20
N GLU A 30 -0.68 -32.24 7.95
CA GLU A 30 -1.88 -33.05 7.69
C GLU A 30 -1.77 -33.80 6.35
N GLN A 31 -2.31 -35.02 6.29
CA GLN A 31 -2.37 -35.80 5.05
C GLN A 31 -3.81 -35.86 4.55
N VAL A 32 -4.02 -35.40 3.33
CA VAL A 32 -5.33 -35.42 2.65
C VAL A 32 -5.34 -36.44 1.51
N ALA A 33 -6.43 -37.19 1.39
CA ALA A 33 -6.64 -38.19 0.35
C ALA A 33 -7.42 -37.58 -0.82
N CYS A 34 -6.75 -37.41 -1.96
CA CYS A 34 -7.31 -36.76 -3.14
C CYS A 34 -7.45 -37.71 -4.32
N CYS A 35 -8.57 -37.64 -5.03
CA CYS A 35 -8.73 -38.34 -6.30
C CYS A 35 -7.81 -37.75 -7.38
N PRO A 36 -7.60 -38.44 -8.52
CA PRO A 36 -6.63 -38.01 -9.55
C PRO A 36 -6.93 -36.63 -10.15
N ARG A 37 -8.18 -36.18 -10.06
CA ARG A 37 -8.60 -34.83 -10.49
C ARG A 37 -8.29 -33.75 -9.46
N CYS A 38 -8.30 -34.08 -8.17
CA CYS A 38 -8.08 -33.15 -7.08
C CYS A 38 -6.62 -33.11 -6.62
N GLU A 39 -5.85 -34.19 -6.83
CA GLU A 39 -4.41 -34.26 -6.55
C GLU A 39 -3.60 -33.05 -7.05
N PRO A 40 -3.71 -32.61 -8.32
CA PRO A 40 -2.91 -31.47 -8.80
C PRO A 40 -3.26 -30.18 -8.06
N HIS A 41 -4.54 -29.98 -7.72
CA HIS A 41 -5.00 -28.81 -6.98
C HIS A 41 -4.51 -28.85 -5.51
N ALA A 42 -4.57 -30.01 -4.86
CA ALA A 42 -4.08 -30.18 -3.50
C ALA A 42 -2.56 -29.93 -3.40
N ARG A 43 -1.78 -30.44 -4.36
CA ARG A 43 -0.33 -30.18 -4.44
C ARG A 43 0.01 -28.72 -4.73
N GLU A 44 -0.76 -28.08 -5.60
CA GLU A 44 -0.58 -26.66 -5.89
C GLU A 44 -0.94 -25.79 -4.68
N ALA A 45 -2.00 -26.15 -3.95
CA ALA A 45 -2.37 -25.50 -2.69
C ALA A 45 -1.27 -25.66 -1.63
N ALA A 46 -0.71 -26.87 -1.45
CA ALA A 46 0.42 -27.08 -0.54
C ALA A 46 1.64 -26.20 -0.90
N ARG A 47 1.95 -26.05 -2.18
CA ARG A 47 3.03 -25.16 -2.65
C ARG A 47 2.71 -23.68 -2.43
N LYS A 48 1.48 -23.25 -2.70
CA LYS A 48 1.07 -21.85 -2.53
C LYS A 48 1.01 -21.46 -1.05
N CYS A 49 0.57 -22.34 -0.16
CA CYS A 49 0.60 -22.09 1.27
C CYS A 49 2.04 -21.92 1.80
N SER A 50 3.02 -22.69 1.29
CA SER A 50 4.43 -22.41 1.61
C SER A 50 4.95 -21.06 1.10
N SER A 51 4.24 -20.41 0.16
CA SER A 51 4.55 -19.05 -0.28
C SER A 51 3.85 -17.96 0.56
N LEU A 52 2.75 -18.28 1.25
CA LEU A 52 2.08 -17.40 2.22
C LEU A 52 2.91 -17.22 3.50
N ASP A 53 3.83 -18.16 3.78
CA ASP A 53 4.85 -18.10 4.84
C ASP A 53 5.81 -16.89 4.70
N GLN A 54 5.86 -16.29 3.49
CA GLN A 54 6.69 -15.11 3.22
C GLN A 54 5.97 -13.78 3.49
N ARG A 55 4.70 -13.81 3.92
CA ARG A 55 3.96 -12.60 4.24
C ARG A 55 4.58 -11.97 5.49
N ARG A 56 4.73 -10.64 5.47
CA ARG A 56 5.33 -9.88 6.55
C ARG A 56 4.26 -9.10 7.30
N ALA A 57 4.30 -9.17 8.63
CA ALA A 57 3.43 -8.41 9.51
C ALA A 57 4.25 -7.59 10.51
N PRO A 58 3.71 -6.45 10.99
CA PRO A 58 4.34 -5.66 12.03
C PRO A 58 4.26 -6.38 13.38
N CYS A 59 5.33 -6.32 14.16
CA CYS A 59 5.35 -6.77 15.55
C CYS A 59 4.67 -5.73 16.45
N ASP A 60 3.73 -6.15 17.31
CA ASP A 60 2.99 -5.22 18.19
C ASP A 60 3.86 -4.53 19.26
N GLY A 61 5.00 -5.11 19.63
CA GLY A 61 5.92 -4.52 20.62
C GLY A 61 6.92 -3.50 20.09
N CYS A 62 7.46 -3.70 18.88
CA CYS A 62 8.54 -2.87 18.30
C CYS A 62 8.22 -2.27 16.93
N THR A 63 7.05 -2.58 16.38
CA THR A 63 6.55 -2.11 15.07
C THR A 63 7.42 -2.52 13.87
N GLY A 64 8.47 -3.32 14.09
CA GLY A 64 9.29 -3.87 13.01
C GLY A 64 8.53 -4.87 12.15
N THR A 65 8.92 -5.03 10.88
CA THR A 65 8.29 -5.98 9.95
C THR A 65 9.02 -7.32 9.96
N TYR A 66 8.32 -8.37 10.35
CA TYR A 66 8.84 -9.75 10.46
C TYR A 66 8.02 -10.69 9.61
N LEU A 67 8.54 -11.88 9.30
CA LEU A 67 7.75 -12.92 8.66
C LEU A 67 6.62 -13.33 9.61
N GLU A 68 5.41 -13.52 9.08
CA GLU A 68 4.27 -13.98 9.88
C GLU A 68 4.58 -15.30 10.61
N ALA A 69 5.44 -16.16 10.05
CA ALA A 69 5.91 -17.39 10.68
C ALA A 69 6.92 -17.19 11.84
N GLU A 70 7.54 -16.01 11.95
CA GLU A 70 8.48 -15.66 13.03
C GLU A 70 7.83 -14.85 14.15
N LEU A 71 6.57 -14.44 13.97
CA LEU A 71 5.79 -13.77 15.00
C LEU A 71 5.14 -14.82 15.91
N GLU A 72 5.22 -14.56 17.20
CA GLU A 72 4.67 -15.40 18.25
C GLU A 72 3.47 -14.70 18.88
N ASP A 73 2.34 -15.40 18.94
CA ASP A 73 1.10 -14.87 19.49
C ASP A 73 1.10 -14.99 21.02
N LEU A 74 1.17 -13.85 21.70
CA LEU A 74 1.14 -13.73 23.15
C LEU A 74 -0.26 -13.33 23.60
N VAL A 75 -0.82 -14.09 24.53
CA VAL A 75 -2.10 -13.76 25.17
C VAL A 75 -1.82 -13.08 26.49
N LEU A 76 -2.17 -11.79 26.58
CA LEU A 76 -2.09 -11.01 27.82
C LEU A 76 -3.20 -11.42 28.80
N GLU A 77 -3.06 -11.03 30.06
CA GLU A 77 -4.00 -11.37 31.14
C GLU A 77 -5.42 -10.79 30.93
N ASP A 78 -5.56 -9.77 30.09
CA ASP A 78 -6.82 -9.15 29.70
C ASP A 78 -7.50 -9.84 28.49
N GLY A 79 -6.87 -10.89 27.94
CA GLY A 79 -7.35 -11.63 26.77
C GLY A 79 -6.94 -11.00 25.43
N THR A 80 -6.13 -9.95 25.44
CA THR A 80 -5.57 -9.35 24.22
C THR A 80 -4.51 -10.29 23.62
N VAL A 81 -4.62 -10.57 22.32
CA VAL A 81 -3.63 -11.36 21.57
C VAL A 81 -2.71 -10.38 20.83
N LEU A 82 -1.41 -10.45 21.10
CA LEU A 82 -0.37 -9.66 20.45
C LEU A 82 0.53 -10.56 19.61
N SER A 83 0.80 -10.19 18.37
CA SER A 83 1.76 -10.87 17.50
C SER A 83 3.12 -10.20 17.63
N CYS A 84 4.01 -10.82 18.38
CA CYS A 84 5.30 -10.24 18.78
C CYS A 84 6.47 -10.98 18.15
N CYS A 85 7.54 -10.26 17.81
CA CYS A 85 8.80 -10.90 17.41
C CYS A 85 9.43 -11.64 18.61
N PRO A 86 10.37 -12.57 18.38
CA PRO A 86 10.95 -13.39 19.44
C PRO A 86 11.60 -12.60 20.59
N SER A 87 12.14 -11.41 20.27
CA SER A 87 12.71 -10.51 21.29
C SER A 87 11.64 -9.83 22.15
N CYS A 88 10.51 -9.44 21.56
CA CYS A 88 9.40 -8.83 22.31
C CYS A 88 8.64 -9.89 23.11
N ALA A 89 8.53 -11.12 22.59
CA ALA A 89 8.00 -12.26 23.31
C ALA A 89 8.83 -12.61 24.54
N ALA A 90 10.16 -12.66 24.40
CA ALA A 90 11.06 -12.92 25.54
C ALA A 90 11.06 -11.81 26.59
N ALA A 91 10.70 -10.58 26.23
CA ALA A 91 10.61 -9.44 27.14
C ALA A 91 9.24 -9.31 27.83
N ALA A 92 8.23 -10.11 27.43
CA ALA A 92 6.94 -10.11 28.08
C ALA A 92 7.07 -10.66 29.51
N PRO A 93 6.52 -9.97 30.53
CA PRO A 93 6.70 -10.35 31.92
C PRO A 93 5.92 -11.64 32.21
N GLY A 94 6.63 -12.77 32.17
CA GLY A 94 6.06 -14.09 32.35
C GLY A 94 7.09 -15.18 32.62
N GLY A 95 8.04 -14.94 33.55
CA GLY A 95 8.81 -16.04 34.16
C GLY A 95 10.26 -15.72 34.56
N ASP A 96 10.42 -15.39 35.85
CA ASP A 96 11.61 -15.49 36.71
C ASP A 96 12.81 -14.55 36.45
N GLU A 97 12.98 -13.63 37.40
CA GLU A 97 14.12 -12.74 37.55
C GLU A 97 15.39 -13.51 37.97
N THR A 98 16.50 -13.30 37.25
CA THR A 98 17.81 -13.12 37.90
C THR A 98 18.81 -12.43 36.96
N ASP A 99 19.05 -11.15 37.24
CA ASP A 99 20.36 -10.51 37.43
C ASP A 99 21.56 -10.96 36.57
N ASP A 100 22.06 -10.07 35.71
CA ASP A 100 23.38 -9.43 35.89
C ASP A 100 23.54 -8.27 34.88
N GLY A 101 23.79 -7.05 35.40
CA GLY A 101 24.34 -5.94 34.60
C GLY A 101 25.84 -6.15 34.32
N PRO A 102 26.58 -5.21 33.67
CA PRO A 102 26.67 -3.84 34.17
C PRO A 102 26.83 -2.71 33.13
N THR A 103 26.30 -1.54 33.51
CA THR A 103 26.74 -0.13 33.32
C THR A 103 27.88 0.23 32.33
N THR A 104 27.62 1.26 31.52
CA THR A 104 28.41 2.46 31.10
C THR A 104 28.10 2.76 29.62
N ASP A 105 27.91 3.98 29.13
CA ASP A 105 28.48 5.27 29.51
C ASP A 105 27.54 6.42 29.10
N ALA A 106 27.71 7.56 29.77
CA ALA A 106 27.00 8.80 29.53
C ALA A 106 27.34 9.40 28.16
N GLY A 107 26.33 9.52 27.30
CA GLY A 107 26.35 10.41 26.14
C GLY A 107 25.44 11.60 26.43
N ASP A 108 26.00 12.61 27.08
CA ASP A 108 25.45 13.96 27.12
C ASP A 108 25.27 14.45 25.67
N GLY A 109 24.05 14.83 25.34
CA GLY A 109 23.62 15.20 24.01
C GLY A 109 22.40 16.10 24.11
N GLU A 110 22.63 17.30 24.63
CA GLU A 110 21.77 18.45 24.44
C GLU A 110 21.28 18.53 22.99
N SER A 111 19.98 18.51 22.79
CA SER A 111 19.26 19.20 21.72
C SER A 111 17.80 19.19 22.14
N ALA A 112 17.38 20.26 22.79
CA ALA A 112 16.81 21.41 22.11
C ALA A 112 15.40 21.07 21.62
N SER A 113 14.47 21.87 22.10
CA SER A 113 13.24 22.23 21.41
C SER A 113 13.43 22.38 19.90
N GLU A 114 12.30 22.40 19.19
CA GLU A 114 12.16 22.63 17.75
C GLU A 114 12.34 21.31 16.96
N ASP A 115 11.33 20.76 16.28
CA ASP A 115 10.31 21.43 15.50
C ASP A 115 8.96 20.70 15.62
N GLU A 116 7.90 21.47 15.87
CA GLU A 116 6.57 21.20 15.31
C GLU A 116 6.73 21.22 13.78
N ALA A 117 7.28 20.15 13.21
CA ALA A 117 7.35 19.97 11.77
C ALA A 117 5.94 19.61 11.33
N ASP A 118 5.15 20.64 11.04
CA ASP A 118 4.03 20.68 10.12
C ASP A 118 3.79 19.31 9.42
N ASP A 119 3.00 18.43 10.06
CA ASP A 119 2.61 17.12 9.51
C ASP A 119 1.47 17.33 8.49
N GLY A 120 1.54 18.43 7.72
CA GLY A 120 0.48 18.95 6.85
C GLY A 120 0.43 18.30 5.46
N ASP A 121 1.52 17.65 5.03
CA ASP A 121 1.66 17.23 3.63
C ASP A 121 1.58 15.71 3.40
N ARG A 122 1.30 14.91 4.44
CA ARG A 122 1.18 13.44 4.28
C ARG A 122 -0.21 13.06 3.82
N GLN A 123 -0.31 12.55 2.58
CA GLN A 123 -1.56 12.18 1.94
C GLN A 123 -1.68 10.66 1.77
N LEU A 124 -2.87 10.10 1.96
CA LEU A 124 -3.12 8.65 1.85
C LEU A 124 -3.50 8.25 0.42
N CYS A 125 -2.72 7.33 -0.18
CA CYS A 125 -3.05 6.75 -1.48
C CYS A 125 -4.29 5.85 -1.39
N SER A 126 -5.27 6.02 -2.29
CA SER A 126 -6.51 5.21 -2.27
C SER A 126 -6.33 3.76 -2.70
N GLN A 127 -5.18 3.39 -3.30
CA GLN A 127 -4.92 2.04 -3.80
C GLN A 127 -4.02 1.21 -2.90
N CYS A 128 -2.89 1.76 -2.43
CA CYS A 128 -2.00 1.06 -1.51
C CYS A 128 -2.24 1.40 -0.04
N ASN A 129 -3.09 2.40 0.24
CA ASN A 129 -3.36 2.89 1.59
C ASN A 129 -2.08 3.26 2.37
N GLU A 130 -1.07 3.70 1.65
CA GLU A 130 0.20 4.17 2.20
C GLU A 130 0.21 5.70 2.27
N TRP A 131 0.76 6.21 3.36
CA TRP A 131 0.99 7.63 3.56
C TRP A 131 2.19 8.08 2.73
N VAL A 132 1.98 9.07 1.88
CA VAL A 132 3.03 9.62 1.02
C VAL A 132 3.16 11.12 1.27
N THR A 133 4.40 11.61 1.27
CA THR A 133 4.72 13.04 1.34
C THR A 133 4.66 13.73 -0.03
N ALA A 134 4.52 12.95 -1.10
CA ALA A 134 4.40 13.46 -2.46
C ALA A 134 2.94 13.76 -2.80
N GLU A 135 2.69 14.82 -3.57
CA GLU A 135 1.36 15.15 -4.09
C GLU A 135 0.74 13.96 -4.85
N LEU A 136 -0.42 13.50 -4.38
CA LEU A 136 -1.16 12.43 -5.03
C LEU A 136 -1.66 12.86 -6.41
N PHE A 137 -1.59 11.94 -7.37
CA PHE A 137 -2.23 12.09 -8.66
C PHE A 137 -3.73 11.87 -8.52
N ARG A 138 -4.53 12.82 -9.01
CA ARG A 138 -5.97 12.63 -9.12
C ARG A 138 -6.27 12.05 -10.49
N VAL A 139 -6.72 10.80 -10.51
CA VAL A 139 -6.83 9.99 -11.70
C VAL A 139 -8.28 9.58 -11.88
N THR A 140 -8.82 9.83 -13.08
CA THR A 140 -10.12 9.30 -13.47
C THR A 140 -9.90 7.93 -14.10
N THR A 141 -10.46 6.90 -13.49
CA THR A 141 -10.43 5.54 -14.01
C THR A 141 -11.43 5.34 -15.15
N ILE A 142 -11.31 4.23 -15.88
CA ILE A 142 -12.27 3.83 -16.93
C ILE A 142 -13.72 3.70 -16.42
N ASP A 143 -13.90 3.48 -15.11
CA ASP A 143 -15.21 3.38 -14.45
C ASP A 143 -15.79 4.77 -14.07
N ASP A 144 -15.19 5.86 -14.57
CA ASP A 144 -15.55 7.24 -14.23
C ASP A 144 -15.43 7.56 -12.72
N ARG A 145 -14.60 6.80 -12.00
CA ARG A 145 -14.27 7.04 -10.59
C ARG A 145 -12.97 7.84 -10.47
N SER A 146 -13.02 8.92 -9.70
CA SER A 146 -11.85 9.72 -9.34
C SER A 146 -11.13 9.14 -8.14
N GLU A 147 -9.89 8.75 -8.32
CA GLU A 147 -9.03 8.14 -7.31
C GLU A 147 -7.78 8.98 -7.08
N ARG A 148 -7.17 8.87 -5.89
CA ARG A 148 -5.95 9.60 -5.53
C ARG A 148 -4.79 8.63 -5.36
N LEU A 149 -3.89 8.62 -6.33
CA LEU A 149 -2.85 7.61 -6.46
C LEU A 149 -1.47 8.20 -6.17
N CYS A 150 -0.64 7.45 -5.46
CA CYS A 150 0.79 7.76 -5.39
C CYS A 150 1.45 7.54 -6.76
N PRO A 151 2.67 8.05 -7.01
CA PRO A 151 3.36 7.88 -8.29
C PRO A 151 3.43 6.44 -8.76
N THR A 152 3.79 5.52 -7.87
CA THR A 152 3.90 4.09 -8.18
C THR A 152 2.55 3.49 -8.57
N CYS A 153 1.47 3.80 -7.84
CA CYS A 153 0.13 3.29 -8.15
C CYS A 153 -0.44 3.93 -9.42
N LYS A 154 -0.10 5.18 -9.70
CA LYS A 154 -0.48 5.87 -10.93
C LYS A 154 0.17 5.23 -12.15
N GLU A 155 1.49 4.97 -12.10
CA GLU A 155 2.20 4.28 -13.17
C GLU A 155 1.62 2.89 -13.41
N ARG A 156 1.36 2.12 -12.35
CA ARG A 156 0.72 0.81 -12.47
C ARG A 156 -0.66 0.89 -13.10
N ALA A 157 -1.49 1.84 -12.69
CA ALA A 157 -2.83 2.02 -13.26
C ALA A 157 -2.78 2.41 -14.75
N GLU A 158 -1.78 3.18 -15.18
CA GLU A 158 -1.56 3.51 -16.59
C GLU A 158 -1.13 2.29 -17.39
N ASP A 159 -0.20 1.50 -16.86
CA ASP A 159 0.26 0.25 -17.48
C ASP A 159 -0.88 -0.77 -17.63
N ASP A 160 -1.76 -0.84 -16.64
CA ASP A 160 -2.95 -1.71 -16.66
C ASP A 160 -4.07 -1.17 -17.57
N GLY A 161 -3.92 0.03 -18.15
CA GLY A 161 -4.93 0.66 -19.01
C GLY A 161 -6.21 1.08 -18.27
N ILE A 162 -6.13 1.26 -16.96
CA ILE A 162 -7.27 1.61 -16.08
C ILE A 162 -7.46 3.13 -16.04
N VAL A 163 -6.46 3.91 -16.44
CA VAL A 163 -6.49 5.37 -16.46
C VAL A 163 -7.16 5.91 -17.71
N LYS A 164 -8.23 6.68 -17.52
CA LYS A 164 -8.93 7.43 -18.58
C LYS A 164 -8.36 8.84 -18.73
N ASP A 165 -8.14 9.53 -17.62
CA ASP A 165 -7.64 10.90 -17.59
C ASP A 165 -6.87 11.16 -16.29
N VAL A 166 -5.87 12.04 -16.34
CA VAL A 166 -5.05 12.41 -15.17
C VAL A 166 -5.13 13.92 -15.01
N GLU A 167 -5.67 14.37 -13.89
CA GLU A 167 -5.75 15.79 -13.58
C GLU A 167 -4.35 16.36 -13.33
N MET A 168 -4.16 17.62 -13.71
CA MET A 168 -2.89 18.31 -13.53
C MET A 168 -2.56 18.47 -12.03
N ARG A 169 -1.27 18.28 -11.69
CA ARG A 169 -0.76 18.52 -10.33
C ARG A 169 -0.64 20.02 -10.03
N LYS A 170 -0.71 20.42 -8.75
CA LYS A 170 -0.56 21.84 -8.37
C LYS A 170 0.82 22.36 -8.73
N THR A 171 1.88 21.63 -8.36
CA THR A 171 3.26 22.01 -8.73
C THR A 171 3.39 22.17 -10.24
N LYS A 172 2.83 21.24 -11.02
CA LYS A 172 2.87 21.33 -12.48
C LYS A 172 2.08 22.53 -13.02
N ALA A 173 0.93 22.84 -12.42
CA ALA A 173 0.13 24.00 -12.78
C ALA A 173 0.87 25.32 -12.49
N ARG A 174 1.56 25.40 -11.34
CA ARG A 174 2.43 26.53 -11.00
C ARG A 174 3.58 26.69 -11.98
N ASP A 175 4.23 25.60 -12.37
CA ASP A 175 5.28 25.61 -13.40
C ASP A 175 4.76 26.12 -14.75
N VAL A 176 3.53 25.76 -15.14
CA VAL A 176 2.93 26.18 -16.41
C VAL A 176 2.59 27.68 -16.42
N LEU A 177 2.15 28.21 -15.27
CA LEU A 177 1.86 29.63 -15.11
C LEU A 177 3.09 30.46 -14.73
N ASP A 178 4.23 29.83 -14.42
CA ASP A 178 5.46 30.49 -13.97
C ASP A 178 5.22 31.33 -12.70
N VAL A 179 4.56 30.72 -11.71
CA VAL A 179 4.21 31.35 -10.42
C VAL A 179 4.83 30.60 -9.25
N GLU A 180 5.13 31.33 -8.18
CA GLU A 180 5.69 30.77 -6.95
C GLU A 180 4.66 29.94 -6.16
N ALA A 181 5.13 29.12 -5.20
CA ALA A 181 4.29 28.24 -4.40
C ALA A 181 3.25 29.02 -3.58
N ASP A 182 3.66 30.17 -3.06
CA ASP A 182 2.92 31.12 -2.23
C ASP A 182 2.22 32.25 -3.03
N ALA A 183 2.17 32.14 -4.36
CA ALA A 183 1.54 33.15 -5.20
C ALA A 183 0.05 33.32 -4.87
N THR A 184 -0.38 34.56 -4.72
CA THR A 184 -1.78 34.89 -4.40
C THR A 184 -2.72 34.71 -5.61
N ALA A 185 -4.02 34.59 -5.36
CA ALA A 185 -5.03 34.47 -6.42
C ALA A 185 -5.02 35.61 -7.45
N GLU A 186 -4.60 36.82 -7.06
CA GLU A 186 -4.40 37.94 -8.01
C GLU A 186 -3.20 37.73 -8.92
N GLU A 187 -2.12 37.15 -8.40
CA GLU A 187 -0.90 36.88 -9.14
C GLU A 187 -1.07 35.72 -10.12
N ILE A 188 -1.77 34.67 -9.68
CA ILE A 188 -2.19 33.55 -10.53
C ILE A 188 -3.03 34.05 -11.71
N ARG A 189 -4.03 34.92 -11.47
CA ARG A 189 -4.85 35.53 -12.54
C ARG A 189 -4.03 36.40 -13.50
N ARG A 190 -3.08 37.17 -12.98
CA ARG A 190 -2.19 38.02 -13.79
C ARG A 190 -1.29 37.16 -14.68
N ALA A 191 -0.70 36.10 -14.12
CA ALA A 191 0.14 35.15 -14.82
C ALA A 191 -0.65 34.40 -15.90
N PHE A 192 -1.86 33.93 -15.58
CA PHE A 192 -2.79 33.33 -16.54
C PHE A 192 -3.04 34.23 -17.74
N HIS A 193 -3.41 35.50 -17.54
CA HIS A 193 -3.63 36.43 -18.65
C HIS A 193 -2.37 36.69 -19.50
N ALA A 194 -1.19 36.73 -18.88
CA ALA A 194 0.07 36.87 -19.59
C ALA A 194 0.37 35.62 -20.44
N GLN A 195 0.17 34.44 -19.86
CA GLN A 195 0.45 33.16 -20.50
C GLN A 195 -0.56 32.82 -21.59
N VAL A 196 -1.85 33.13 -21.39
CA VAL A 196 -2.90 33.04 -22.41
C VAL A 196 -2.54 33.87 -23.63
N LYS A 197 -2.10 35.12 -23.44
CA LYS A 197 -1.68 35.97 -24.55
C LYS A 197 -0.60 35.24 -25.35
N ARG A 198 0.47 34.78 -24.69
CA ARG A 198 1.60 34.08 -25.31
C ARG A 198 1.21 32.77 -26.01
N ALA A 199 0.32 31.98 -25.41
CA ALA A 199 -0.09 30.67 -25.89
C ALA A 199 -1.23 30.71 -26.93
N HIS A 200 -1.87 31.87 -27.12
CA HIS A 200 -3.03 32.02 -28.01
C HIS A 200 -2.70 31.59 -29.45
N PRO A 201 -3.54 30.76 -30.11
CA PRO A 201 -3.26 30.25 -31.46
C PRO A 201 -3.10 31.33 -32.54
N ASP A 202 -3.58 32.54 -32.29
CA ASP A 202 -3.37 33.70 -33.19
C ASP A 202 -1.95 34.29 -33.08
N GLN A 203 -1.15 33.86 -32.11
CA GLN A 203 0.27 34.21 -32.02
C GLN A 203 1.13 33.23 -32.80
N GLN A 204 2.26 33.72 -33.29
CA GLN A 204 3.20 32.96 -34.12
C GLN A 204 3.82 31.76 -33.37
N SER A 205 3.88 31.81 -32.03
CA SER A 205 4.35 30.75 -31.15
C SER A 205 3.22 30.02 -30.40
N GLY A 206 1.97 30.41 -30.61
CA GLY A 206 0.83 29.87 -29.87
C GLY A 206 0.22 28.64 -30.53
N SER A 207 -0.42 27.80 -29.72
CA SER A 207 -1.13 26.61 -30.20
C SER A 207 -2.35 26.32 -29.34
N ARG A 208 -3.36 25.66 -29.91
CA ARG A 208 -4.55 25.24 -29.15
C ARG A 208 -4.19 24.36 -27.94
N SER A 209 -3.19 23.49 -28.09
CA SER A 209 -2.72 22.62 -27.01
C SER A 209 -2.06 23.43 -25.88
N ALA A 210 -1.22 24.41 -26.22
CA ALA A 210 -0.62 25.30 -25.22
C ALA A 210 -1.68 26.13 -24.50
N PHE A 211 -2.68 26.63 -25.22
CA PHE A 211 -3.79 27.35 -24.62
C PHE A 211 -4.62 26.47 -23.67
N LYS A 212 -4.90 25.22 -24.06
CA LYS A 212 -5.60 24.24 -23.20
C LYS A 212 -4.80 23.95 -21.92
N LEU A 213 -3.49 23.72 -22.04
CA LEU A 213 -2.60 23.48 -20.91
C LEU A 213 -2.63 24.63 -19.88
N VAL A 214 -2.64 25.87 -20.37
CA VAL A 214 -2.68 27.08 -19.52
C VAL A 214 -4.04 27.23 -18.82
N GLN A 215 -5.15 26.88 -19.49
CA GLN A 215 -6.46 26.85 -18.85
C GLN A 215 -6.54 25.78 -17.75
N GLU A 216 -6.12 24.55 -18.06
CA GLU A 216 -6.13 23.44 -17.09
C GLU A 216 -5.27 23.76 -15.86
N ALA A 217 -4.13 24.43 -16.06
CA ALA A 217 -3.28 24.90 -14.97
C ALA A 217 -3.99 25.95 -14.08
N TYR A 218 -4.70 26.91 -14.69
CA TYR A 218 -5.42 27.94 -13.95
C TYR A 218 -6.61 27.37 -13.17
N GLU A 219 -7.42 26.52 -13.80
CA GLU A 219 -8.55 25.83 -13.16
C GLU A 219 -8.06 25.02 -11.95
N ARG A 220 -6.95 24.29 -12.10
CA ARG A 220 -6.39 23.48 -11.01
C ARG A 220 -5.97 24.29 -9.77
N LEU A 221 -5.46 25.50 -9.96
CA LEU A 221 -5.04 26.36 -8.86
C LEU A 221 -6.22 27.11 -8.22
N GLN A 222 -7.31 27.34 -8.96
CA GLN A 222 -8.54 27.93 -8.41
C GLN A 222 -9.30 26.96 -7.51
N ASP A 223 -9.51 25.71 -7.97
CA ASP A 223 -10.24 24.68 -7.19
C ASP A 223 -9.62 24.39 -5.81
N ASP A 224 -8.36 24.76 -5.62
CA ASP A 224 -7.59 24.58 -4.40
C ASP A 224 -7.79 25.73 -3.40
N ASP A 225 -7.74 26.97 -3.89
CA ASP A 225 -7.99 28.19 -3.09
C ASP A 225 -9.41 28.18 -2.52
N ASP A 226 -10.37 27.63 -3.28
CA ASP A 226 -11.75 27.41 -2.84
C ASP A 226 -11.92 26.25 -1.83
N ALA A 227 -10.95 25.32 -1.73
CA ALA A 227 -11.02 24.18 -0.81
C ALA A 227 -10.47 24.49 0.60
N ASP A 228 -9.63 25.52 0.70
CA ASP A 228 -9.03 26.03 1.94
C ASP A 228 -9.76 27.27 2.53
N ALA A 229 -10.87 27.70 1.90
CA ALA A 229 -11.68 28.87 2.30
C ALA A 229 -12.89 28.57 3.19
#